data_AF-A0A7K5JYZ2-F1
#
_entry.id   AF-A0A7K5JYZ2-F1
#
_cell.length_a   1.000
_cell.length_b   1.000
_cell.length_c   1.000
_cell.angle_alpha   90.00
_cell.angle_beta   90.00
_cell.angle_gamma   90.00
#
_symmetry.space_group_name_H-M   'P 1'
#
loop_
_entity.id
_entity.type
_entity.pdbx_description
1 polymer ?
#
loop_
_entity_poly.entity_id
_entity_poly.type
_entity_poly.pdbx_seq_one_letter_code
_entity_poly.pdbx_strand_id
1 'polypeptide(L)'
;ILVSPLDVIKTRLQAQSNPFPKGKCFVYSSGLMDHICVCENGDSKAWYKKPGNFKGTLDAFVKIIRIEGIKSLWSGLPPTLIMAVPNTIIYFTLYDQLREALKYRLEKDDGYIPILAGSLSRCNALTVVSPLELIRTRMQHRKLSYKQLYMCVSTKVAADGWFSLWSGWSSTVLRDIPFSAMYWYNYERFKKMMCNKIGAHEPTFFIAFTSGAASGSIAAVITQPFDVVKTHRQTALWESETLEIPQRDSTSTWAVMRKIVSSNGITGLFAGVIPRLCKVAPACAIMISTYEYGKSFFSHLSEKLNQRP
;
A
#
# COMPACT_ATOMS: atom_id res chain seq x y z
N ILE A 1 0.07 -10.10 -6.64
CA ILE A 1 0.27 -11.55 -6.91
C ILE A 1 1.74 -11.93 -6.82
N LEU A 2 2.62 -11.34 -7.64
CA LEU A 2 4.06 -11.66 -7.68
C LEU A 2 4.82 -11.27 -6.40
N VAL A 3 4.49 -10.13 -5.79
CA VAL A 3 5.20 -9.62 -4.60
C VAL A 3 4.65 -10.20 -3.29
N SER A 4 3.46 -10.80 -3.33
CA SER A 4 2.75 -11.27 -2.13
C SER A 4 3.54 -12.30 -1.30
N PRO A 5 4.23 -13.29 -1.91
CA PRO A 5 5.10 -14.21 -1.16
C PRO A 5 6.19 -13.48 -0.37
N LEU A 6 6.80 -12.43 -0.93
CA LEU A 6 7.84 -11.65 -0.24
C LEU A 6 7.26 -10.85 0.94
N ASP A 7 6.06 -10.31 0.78
CA ASP A 7 5.36 -9.63 1.87
C ASP A 7 5.05 -10.61 3.03
N VAL A 8 4.62 -11.84 2.72
CA VAL A 8 4.36 -12.89 3.73
C VAL A 8 5.64 -13.35 4.42
N ILE A 9 6.75 -13.53 3.70
CA ILE A 9 8.03 -13.91 4.31
C ILE A 9 8.53 -12.80 5.24
N LYS A 10 8.40 -11.53 4.81
CA LYS A 10 8.81 -10.38 5.62
C LYS A 10 8.02 -10.29 6.91
N THR A 11 6.69 -10.42 6.87
CA THR A 11 5.86 -10.39 8.10
C THR A 11 6.24 -11.52 9.05
N ARG A 12 6.52 -12.72 8.53
CA ARG A 12 6.94 -13.89 9.31
C ARG A 12 8.31 -13.70 9.97
N LEU A 13 9.29 -13.12 9.26
CA LEU A 13 10.60 -12.78 9.81
C LEU A 13 10.53 -11.68 10.87
N GLN A 14 9.71 -10.65 10.64
CA GLN A 14 9.51 -9.55 11.60
C GLN A 14 8.82 -10.05 12.88
N ALA A 15 7.86 -10.96 12.76
CA ALA A 15 7.19 -11.59 13.89
C ALA A 15 8.16 -12.44 14.76
N GLN A 16 9.27 -12.93 14.21
CA GLN A 16 10.29 -13.65 14.98
C GLN A 16 11.19 -12.73 15.80
N SER A 17 11.51 -11.52 15.28
CA SER A 17 12.48 -10.61 15.90
C SER A 17 11.96 -9.88 17.13
N ASN A 18 10.64 -9.78 17.31
CA ASN A 18 10.01 -9.19 18.49
C ASN A 18 9.48 -10.32 19.39
N PRO A 19 10.23 -10.76 20.43
CA PRO A 19 9.76 -11.78 21.35
C PRO A 19 8.53 -11.25 22.10
N PHE A 20 7.39 -11.90 21.89
CA PHE A 20 6.13 -11.54 22.53
C PHE A 20 6.22 -11.69 24.06
N PRO A 21 5.57 -10.79 24.84
CA PRO A 21 5.50 -10.93 26.29
C PRO A 21 4.83 -12.26 26.67
N LYS A 22 5.34 -12.90 27.73
CA LYS A 22 4.84 -14.20 28.25
C LYS A 22 3.33 -14.12 28.50
N GLY A 23 2.57 -15.10 27.99
CA GLY A 23 1.11 -15.22 28.22
C GLY A 23 0.19 -15.02 27.00
N LYS A 24 0.73 -14.80 25.79
CA LYS A 24 -0.07 -14.62 24.56
C LYS A 24 0.16 -15.77 23.58
N CYS A 25 -0.91 -16.36 23.04
CA CYS A 25 -0.87 -17.45 22.05
C CYS A 25 -1.42 -16.99 20.69
N PHE A 26 -0.85 -17.50 19.60
CA PHE A 26 -1.33 -17.18 18.26
C PHE A 26 -2.37 -18.18 17.76
N VAL A 27 -3.44 -17.69 17.12
CA VAL A 27 -4.33 -18.51 16.27
C VAL A 27 -4.15 -18.04 14.83
N TYR A 28 -3.58 -18.92 14.00
CA TYR A 28 -3.34 -18.66 12.58
C TYR A 28 -4.67 -18.57 11.81
N SER A 29 -4.82 -17.54 10.98
CA SER A 29 -5.59 -17.69 9.75
C SER A 29 -5.12 -16.70 8.67
N SER A 30 -4.44 -17.25 7.66
CA SER A 30 -4.24 -16.70 6.32
C SER A 30 -3.41 -15.40 6.15
N GLY A 31 -2.09 -15.48 6.39
CA GLY A 31 -0.96 -14.75 5.74
C GLY A 31 -0.94 -13.22 5.65
N LEU A 32 -2.02 -12.54 5.98
CA LEU A 32 -2.17 -11.09 6.02
C LEU A 32 -2.86 -10.62 7.31
N MET A 33 -3.34 -11.58 8.11
CA MET A 33 -3.99 -11.42 9.41
C MET A 33 -3.23 -12.26 10.42
N ASP A 34 -2.18 -11.68 10.98
CA ASP A 34 -1.48 -12.26 12.11
C ASP A 34 -2.18 -11.78 13.38
N HIS A 35 -3.09 -12.61 13.92
CA HIS A 35 -3.84 -12.31 15.13
C HIS A 35 -3.14 -12.81 16.40
N ILE A 36 -2.81 -11.87 17.29
CA ILE A 36 -2.36 -12.17 18.65
C ILE A 36 -3.62 -12.47 19.50
N CYS A 37 -3.75 -13.69 20.04
CA CYS A 37 -4.71 -13.96 21.11
C CYS A 37 -3.97 -13.93 22.46
N VAL A 38 -4.61 -13.41 23.50
CA VAL A 38 -4.13 -13.59 24.88
C VAL A 38 -4.60 -14.98 25.30
N CYS A 39 -3.68 -15.84 25.76
CA CYS A 39 -4.04 -17.15 26.30
C CYS A 39 -4.57 -16.90 27.71
N GLU A 40 -5.88 -16.78 27.86
CA GLU A 40 -6.52 -16.83 29.17
C GLU A 40 -6.60 -18.30 29.57
N ASN A 41 -5.85 -18.66 30.63
CA ASN A 41 -5.68 -19.98 31.23
C ASN A 41 -4.71 -20.97 30.54
N GLY A 42 -3.72 -21.38 31.34
CA GLY A 42 -2.52 -22.13 30.97
C GLY A 42 -2.69 -23.61 30.60
N ASP A 43 -3.86 -24.03 30.09
CA ASP A 43 -4.13 -25.44 29.76
C ASP A 43 -4.62 -25.68 28.32
N SER A 44 -4.44 -24.72 27.43
CA SER A 44 -4.72 -24.94 26.01
C SER A 44 -3.50 -25.55 25.32
N LYS A 45 -3.57 -26.84 24.97
CA LYS A 45 -2.66 -27.49 24.00
C LYS A 45 -2.45 -26.55 22.81
N ALA A 46 -1.31 -25.88 22.77
CA ALA A 46 -0.98 -24.90 21.75
C ALA A 46 -1.04 -25.57 20.37
N TRP A 47 -2.11 -25.29 19.63
CA TRP A 47 -2.28 -25.71 18.23
C TRP A 47 -1.32 -25.00 17.27
N TYR A 48 -0.41 -24.18 17.81
CA TYR A 48 0.62 -23.46 17.09
C TYR A 48 2.00 -24.03 17.42
N LYS A 49 2.54 -24.87 16.53
CA LYS A 49 3.98 -25.15 16.51
C LYS A 49 4.67 -23.87 16.03
N LYS A 50 5.35 -23.16 16.94
CA LYS A 50 6.27 -22.06 16.60
C LYS A 50 7.10 -22.48 15.38
N PRO A 51 7.01 -21.81 14.22
CA PRO A 51 7.91 -22.12 13.13
C PRO A 51 9.31 -21.84 13.66
N GLY A 52 10.15 -22.88 13.69
CA GLY A 52 11.48 -22.80 14.30
C GLY A 52 12.28 -21.66 13.69
N ASN A 53 13.14 -21.03 14.51
CA ASN A 53 13.97 -19.87 14.15
C ASN A 53 14.37 -19.88 12.66
N PHE A 54 13.82 -18.93 11.91
CA PHE A 54 14.25 -18.59 10.56
C PHE A 54 15.65 -17.98 10.65
N LYS A 55 16.60 -18.58 9.95
CA LYS A 55 17.99 -18.07 9.84
C LYS A 55 18.14 -17.01 8.74
N GLY A 56 17.12 -16.83 7.90
CA GLY A 56 17.07 -15.84 6.82
C GLY A 56 15.85 -15.99 5.92
N THR A 57 15.75 -15.15 4.88
CA THR A 57 14.62 -15.10 3.93
C THR A 57 14.42 -16.40 3.16
N LEU A 58 15.50 -17.04 2.71
CA LEU A 58 15.43 -18.32 1.98
C LEU A 58 15.02 -19.48 2.89
N ASP A 59 15.55 -19.50 4.11
CA ASP A 59 15.19 -20.51 5.12
C ASP A 59 13.71 -20.37 5.54
N ALA A 60 13.23 -19.13 5.70
CA ALA A 60 11.82 -18.85 5.93
C ALA A 60 10.94 -19.32 4.76
N PHE A 61 11.33 -19.02 3.52
CA PHE A 61 10.60 -19.44 2.33
C PHE A 61 10.44 -20.96 2.26
N VAL A 62 11.54 -21.72 2.42
CA VAL A 62 11.53 -23.18 2.36
C VAL A 62 10.72 -23.78 3.51
N LYS A 63 10.88 -23.26 4.74
CA LYS A 63 10.12 -23.74 5.92
C LYS A 63 8.63 -23.46 5.79
N ILE A 64 8.23 -22.28 5.31
CA ILE A 64 6.81 -21.93 5.12
C ILE A 64 6.17 -22.87 4.10
N ILE A 65 6.81 -23.10 2.95
CA ILE A 65 6.28 -24.02 1.94
C ILE A 65 6.17 -25.45 2.49
N ARG A 66 7.16 -25.92 3.24
CA ARG A 66 7.20 -27.29 3.77
C ARG A 66 6.18 -27.52 4.91
N ILE A 67 5.89 -26.50 5.73
CA ILE A 67 5.03 -26.62 6.91
C ILE A 67 3.58 -26.27 6.61
N GLU A 68 3.33 -25.20 5.84
CA GLU A 68 1.99 -24.63 5.60
C GLU A 68 1.48 -24.89 4.18
N GLY A 69 2.35 -25.35 3.28
CA GLY A 69 2.05 -25.57 1.86
C GLY A 69 2.21 -24.32 0.99
N ILE A 70 2.40 -24.51 -0.31
CA ILE A 70 2.69 -23.42 -1.27
C ILE A 70 1.58 -22.35 -1.31
N LYS A 71 0.31 -22.74 -1.09
CA LYS A 71 -0.83 -21.82 -1.11
C LYS A 71 -0.79 -20.82 0.06
N SER A 72 -0.04 -21.09 1.14
CA SER A 72 0.07 -20.17 2.28
C SER A 72 0.78 -18.86 1.91
N LEU A 73 1.67 -18.88 0.91
CA LEU A 73 2.35 -17.69 0.39
C LEU A 73 1.41 -16.65 -0.23
N TRP A 74 0.19 -17.04 -0.59
CA TRP A 74 -0.87 -16.15 -1.08
C TRP A 74 -2.04 -16.04 -0.11
N SER A 75 -1.89 -16.55 1.11
CA SER A 75 -2.94 -16.43 2.10
C SER A 75 -3.09 -14.96 2.51
N GLY A 76 -4.30 -14.40 2.33
CA GLY A 76 -4.58 -12.96 2.43
C GLY A 76 -4.50 -12.16 1.13
N LEU A 77 -4.14 -12.79 0.00
CA LEU A 77 -4.27 -12.18 -1.33
C LEU A 77 -5.74 -11.83 -1.68
N PRO A 78 -6.76 -12.68 -1.43
CA PRO A 78 -8.14 -12.38 -1.84
C PRO A 78 -8.71 -11.06 -1.27
N PRO A 79 -8.67 -10.78 0.05
CA PRO A 79 -9.14 -9.49 0.57
C PRO A 79 -8.27 -8.31 0.11
N THR A 80 -7.01 -8.55 -0.25
CA THR A 80 -6.13 -7.55 -0.87
C THR A 80 -6.55 -7.21 -2.28
N LEU A 81 -6.90 -8.21 -3.09
CA LEU A 81 -7.37 -7.99 -4.46
C LEU A 81 -8.73 -7.30 -4.50
N ILE A 82 -9.66 -7.69 -3.64
CA ILE A 82 -11.01 -7.07 -3.55
C ILE A 82 -10.91 -5.55 -3.33
N MET A 83 -9.87 -5.07 -2.65
CA MET A 83 -9.66 -3.65 -2.42
C MET A 83 -8.72 -2.99 -3.43
N ALA A 84 -7.65 -3.68 -3.81
CA ALA A 84 -6.64 -3.12 -4.69
C ALA A 84 -7.19 -2.92 -6.11
N VAL A 85 -8.01 -3.86 -6.61
CA VAL A 85 -8.53 -3.82 -7.97
C VAL A 85 -9.41 -2.58 -8.20
N PRO A 86 -10.47 -2.31 -7.40
CA PRO A 86 -11.26 -1.10 -7.56
C PRO A 86 -10.44 0.17 -7.43
N ASN A 87 -9.52 0.24 -6.46
CA ASN A 87 -8.64 1.39 -6.28
C ASN A 87 -7.81 1.69 -7.54
N THR A 88 -7.19 0.65 -8.12
CA THR A 88 -6.38 0.82 -9.34
C THR A 88 -7.22 1.21 -10.56
N ILE A 89 -8.40 0.60 -10.73
CA ILE A 89 -9.29 0.91 -11.85
C ILE A 89 -9.74 2.37 -11.77
N ILE A 90 -10.27 2.79 -10.62
CA ILE A 90 -10.73 4.17 -10.41
C ILE A 90 -9.58 5.15 -10.62
N TYR A 91 -8.40 4.83 -10.09
CA TYR A 91 -7.23 5.70 -10.20
C TYR A 91 -6.78 5.93 -11.64
N PHE A 92 -6.60 4.87 -12.43
CA PHE A 92 -6.11 4.99 -13.80
C PHE A 92 -7.17 5.58 -14.73
N THR A 93 -8.44 5.18 -14.59
CA THR A 93 -9.52 5.74 -15.40
C THR A 93 -9.68 7.24 -15.13
N LEU A 94 -9.69 7.66 -13.86
CA LEU A 94 -9.78 9.08 -13.53
C LEU A 94 -8.53 9.85 -13.96
N TYR A 95 -7.36 9.23 -13.89
CA TYR A 95 -6.13 9.86 -14.37
C TYR A 95 -6.22 10.18 -15.86
N ASP A 96 -6.61 9.22 -16.71
CA ASP A 96 -6.75 9.45 -18.15
C ASP A 96 -7.81 10.52 -18.45
N GLN A 97 -8.99 10.41 -17.84
CA GLN A 97 -10.08 11.36 -18.05
C GLN A 97 -9.68 12.79 -17.64
N LEU A 98 -9.06 12.94 -16.46
CA LEU A 98 -8.59 14.24 -15.99
C LEU A 98 -7.42 14.78 -16.83
N ARG A 99 -6.50 13.91 -17.24
CA ARG A 99 -5.36 14.30 -18.08
C ARG A 99 -5.82 14.82 -19.43
N GLU A 100 -6.72 14.11 -20.11
CA GLU A 100 -7.24 14.54 -21.41
C GLU A 100 -8.14 15.78 -21.29
N ALA A 101 -8.99 15.86 -20.26
CA ALA A 101 -9.77 17.06 -20.00
C ALA A 101 -8.89 18.29 -19.72
N LEU A 102 -7.83 18.15 -18.92
CA LEU A 102 -6.89 19.24 -18.62
C LEU A 102 -6.07 19.64 -19.84
N LYS A 103 -5.61 18.68 -20.66
CA LYS A 103 -4.93 18.99 -21.93
C LYS A 103 -5.82 19.76 -22.89
N TYR A 104 -7.07 19.32 -23.04
CA TYR A 104 -8.06 19.99 -23.88
C TYR A 104 -8.33 21.42 -23.42
N ARG A 105 -8.40 21.65 -22.09
CA ARG A 105 -8.71 22.97 -21.52
C ARG A 105 -7.54 23.95 -21.48
N LEU A 106 -6.30 23.47 -21.32
CA LEU A 106 -5.14 24.34 -21.17
C LEU A 106 -4.35 24.57 -22.48
N GLU A 107 -4.69 23.90 -23.58
CA GLU A 107 -4.07 24.01 -24.93
C GLU A 107 -2.53 23.93 -24.95
N LYS A 108 -1.89 23.51 -23.85
CA LYS A 108 -0.45 23.48 -23.66
C LYS A 108 -0.06 22.24 -22.87
N ASP A 109 0.94 21.50 -23.35
CA ASP A 109 1.49 20.31 -22.68
C ASP A 109 2.44 20.71 -21.54
N ASP A 110 1.90 21.44 -20.55
CA ASP A 110 2.66 21.89 -19.39
C ASP A 110 2.97 20.72 -18.45
N GLY A 111 4.20 20.69 -17.93
CA GLY A 111 4.69 19.66 -17.02
C GLY A 111 3.91 19.50 -15.70
N TYR A 112 2.99 20.42 -15.42
CA TYR A 112 2.11 20.40 -14.23
C TYR A 112 0.83 19.58 -14.44
N ILE A 113 0.40 19.32 -15.68
CA ILE A 113 -0.83 18.55 -15.97
C ILE A 113 -0.77 17.14 -15.35
N PRO A 114 0.32 16.37 -15.49
CA PRO A 114 0.42 15.05 -14.88
C PRO A 114 0.39 15.09 -13.34
N ILE A 115 0.90 16.16 -12.73
CA ILE A 115 0.88 16.35 -11.27
C ILE A 115 -0.56 16.56 -10.79
N LEU A 116 -1.28 17.48 -11.42
CA LEU A 116 -2.66 17.81 -11.04
C LEU A 116 -3.59 16.63 -11.31
N ALA A 117 -3.52 16.04 -12.51
CA ALA A 117 -4.31 14.86 -12.86
C ALA A 117 -4.01 13.68 -11.92
N GLY A 118 -2.73 13.42 -11.66
CA GLY A 118 -2.27 12.35 -10.76
C GLY A 118 -2.68 12.55 -9.31
N SER A 119 -2.69 13.80 -8.82
CA SER A 119 -3.10 14.13 -7.46
C SER A 119 -4.61 14.04 -7.29
N LEU A 120 -5.37 14.64 -8.19
CA LEU A 120 -6.84 14.64 -8.16
C LEU A 120 -7.41 13.25 -8.35
N SER A 121 -6.88 12.45 -9.28
CA SER A 121 -7.30 11.06 -9.45
C SER A 121 -7.02 10.24 -8.20
N ARG A 122 -5.88 10.47 -7.53
CA ARG A 122 -5.54 9.79 -6.28
C ARG A 122 -6.47 10.17 -5.14
N CYS A 123 -6.77 11.46 -4.96
CA CYS A 123 -7.74 11.92 -3.96
C CYS A 123 -9.08 11.21 -4.12
N ASN A 124 -9.62 11.21 -5.34
CA ASN A 124 -10.93 10.61 -5.62
C ASN A 124 -10.93 9.10 -5.36
N ALA A 125 -9.91 8.38 -5.85
CA ALA A 125 -9.78 6.95 -5.60
C ALA A 125 -9.73 6.63 -4.09
N LEU A 126 -8.96 7.40 -3.32
CA LEU A 126 -8.88 7.24 -1.87
C LEU A 126 -10.19 7.54 -1.16
N THR A 127 -10.94 8.55 -1.58
CA THR A 127 -12.23 8.87 -0.97
C THR A 127 -13.25 7.73 -1.14
N VAL A 128 -13.28 7.09 -2.31
CA VAL A 128 -14.18 5.96 -2.58
C VAL A 128 -13.76 4.70 -1.82
N VAL A 129 -12.45 4.45 -1.71
CA VAL A 129 -11.93 3.20 -1.14
C VAL A 129 -11.71 3.29 0.37
N SER A 130 -11.64 4.50 0.96
CA SER A 130 -11.36 4.72 2.39
C SER A 130 -12.25 3.91 3.35
N PRO A 131 -13.58 3.79 3.15
CA PRO A 131 -14.40 2.96 4.04
C PRO A 131 -14.00 1.48 4.02
N LEU A 132 -13.63 0.95 2.85
CA LEU A 132 -13.13 -0.42 2.71
C LEU A 132 -11.75 -0.57 3.35
N GLU A 133 -10.90 0.46 3.27
CA GLU A 133 -9.61 0.49 3.98
C GLU A 133 -9.79 0.46 5.50
N LEU A 134 -10.75 1.20 6.03
CA LEU A 134 -11.06 1.18 7.46
C LEU A 134 -11.52 -0.21 7.90
N ILE A 135 -12.44 -0.83 7.16
CA ILE A 135 -12.92 -2.18 7.46
C ILE A 135 -11.77 -3.18 7.45
N ARG A 136 -10.93 -3.15 6.41
CA ARG A 136 -9.77 -4.03 6.28
C ARG A 136 -8.79 -3.83 7.43
N THR A 137 -8.42 -2.60 7.73
CA THR A 137 -7.46 -2.30 8.80
C THR A 137 -7.99 -2.75 10.17
N ARG A 138 -9.29 -2.61 10.44
CA ARG A 138 -9.92 -3.15 11.65
C ARG A 138 -9.93 -4.66 11.71
N MET A 139 -10.29 -5.32 10.62
CA MET A 139 -10.22 -6.78 10.54
C MET A 139 -8.78 -7.29 10.65
N GLN A 140 -7.80 -6.54 10.17
CA GLN A 140 -6.38 -6.87 10.33
C GLN A 140 -5.91 -6.70 11.78
N HIS A 141 -6.49 -5.75 12.51
CA HIS A 141 -6.11 -5.45 13.88
C HIS A 141 -6.81 -6.37 14.91
N ARG A 142 -8.11 -6.65 14.76
CA ARG A 142 -8.89 -7.49 15.70
C ARG A 142 -9.55 -8.67 15.00
N LYS A 143 -9.59 -9.83 15.68
CA LYS A 143 -10.36 -11.01 15.26
C LYS A 143 -11.85 -10.75 15.49
N LEU A 144 -12.45 -9.95 14.62
CA LEU A 144 -13.90 -9.69 14.63
C LEU A 144 -14.58 -10.67 13.70
N SER A 145 -15.57 -11.39 14.21
CA SER A 145 -16.57 -12.04 13.35
C SER A 145 -17.25 -10.98 12.48
N TYR A 146 -17.70 -11.33 11.28
CA TYR A 146 -18.43 -10.40 10.40
C TYR A 146 -19.59 -9.69 11.12
N LYS A 147 -20.29 -10.39 12.03
CA LYS A 147 -21.33 -9.81 12.88
C LYS A 147 -20.77 -8.76 13.85
N GLN A 148 -19.65 -9.04 14.50
CA GLN A 148 -19.00 -8.13 15.46
C GLN A 148 -18.41 -6.90 14.76
N LEU A 149 -17.87 -7.08 13.55
CA LEU A 149 -17.40 -5.98 12.70
C LEU A 149 -18.57 -5.06 12.32
N TYR A 150 -19.68 -5.63 11.87
CA TYR A 150 -20.88 -4.87 11.53
C TYR A 150 -21.39 -4.08 12.74
N MET A 151 -21.49 -4.71 13.92
CA MET A 151 -21.86 -4.03 15.15
C MET A 151 -20.88 -2.90 15.50
N CYS A 152 -19.58 -3.15 15.44
CA CYS A 152 -18.56 -2.13 15.74
C CYS A 152 -18.61 -0.93 14.77
N VAL A 153 -18.82 -1.18 13.48
CA VAL A 153 -18.99 -0.12 12.48
C VAL A 153 -20.30 0.62 12.69
N SER A 154 -21.41 -0.09 12.92
CA SER A 154 -22.73 0.48 13.18
C SER A 154 -22.74 1.36 14.42
N THR A 155 -22.21 0.87 15.55
CA THR A 155 -22.09 1.65 16.78
C THR A 155 -21.20 2.88 16.58
N LYS A 156 -20.11 2.77 15.81
CA LYS A 156 -19.26 3.92 15.51
C LYS A 156 -19.95 4.94 14.62
N VAL A 157 -20.71 4.50 13.62
CA VAL A 157 -21.50 5.39 12.76
C VAL A 157 -22.64 6.05 13.55
N ALA A 158 -23.24 5.35 14.51
CA ALA A 158 -24.25 5.91 15.40
C ALA A 158 -23.68 6.97 16.36
N ALA A 159 -22.44 6.79 16.85
CA ALA A 159 -21.79 7.69 17.78
C ALA A 159 -21.11 8.90 17.12
N ASP A 160 -20.28 8.66 16.10
CA ASP A 160 -19.42 9.68 15.45
C ASP A 160 -20.00 10.15 14.10
N GLY A 161 -21.15 9.62 13.68
CA GLY A 161 -21.74 9.83 12.36
C GLY A 161 -21.07 9.02 11.25
N TRP A 162 -21.62 9.12 10.03
CA TRP A 162 -21.10 8.45 8.84
C TRP A 162 -19.69 8.87 8.41
N PHE A 163 -19.27 10.11 8.69
CA PHE A 163 -17.90 10.59 8.40
C PHE A 163 -16.81 9.82 9.16
N SER A 164 -17.19 9.12 10.23
CA SER A 164 -16.29 8.23 10.97
C SER A 164 -15.69 7.10 10.12
N LEU A 165 -16.32 6.73 9.00
CA LEU A 165 -15.79 5.77 8.02
C LEU A 165 -14.55 6.28 7.28
N TRP A 166 -14.36 7.60 7.23
CA TRP A 166 -13.16 8.25 6.68
C TRP A 166 -12.13 8.59 7.76
N SER A 167 -12.27 8.03 8.97
CA SER A 167 -11.27 8.16 10.02
C SER A 167 -9.94 7.55 9.54
N GLY A 168 -8.91 8.40 9.40
CA GLY A 168 -7.60 8.02 8.84
C GLY A 168 -7.37 8.40 7.37
N TRP A 169 -8.41 8.87 6.67
CA TRP A 169 -8.31 9.36 5.28
C TRP A 169 -7.22 10.41 5.12
N SER A 170 -7.15 11.38 6.04
CA SER A 170 -6.15 12.46 6.03
C SER A 170 -4.71 11.95 6.08
N SER A 171 -4.46 10.90 6.87
CA SER A 171 -3.12 10.29 6.96
C SER A 171 -2.75 9.50 5.70
N THR A 172 -3.73 8.91 5.00
CA THR A 172 -3.49 8.22 3.73
C THR A 172 -3.27 9.24 2.61
N VAL A 173 -4.10 10.27 2.54
CA VAL A 173 -3.97 11.38 1.59
C VAL A 173 -2.61 12.06 1.67
N LEU A 174 -2.15 12.37 2.88
CA LEU A 174 -0.87 13.05 3.11
C LEU A 174 0.33 12.28 2.52
N ARG A 175 0.23 10.95 2.45
CA ARG A 175 1.28 10.09 1.91
C ARG A 175 1.12 9.88 0.41
N ASP A 176 -0.10 9.55 0.01
CA ASP A 176 -0.39 9.06 -1.33
C ASP A 176 -0.43 10.18 -2.38
N ILE A 177 -0.89 11.39 -2.02
CA ILE A 177 -0.89 12.53 -2.97
C ILE A 177 0.54 12.93 -3.35
N PRO A 178 1.46 13.21 -2.40
CA PRO A 178 2.83 13.58 -2.78
C PRO A 178 3.52 12.48 -3.57
N PHE A 179 3.22 11.21 -3.25
CA PHE A 179 3.76 10.08 -4.00
C PHE A 179 3.25 10.07 -5.44
N SER A 180 1.93 10.18 -5.64
CA SER A 180 1.32 10.20 -6.98
C SER A 180 1.75 11.42 -7.81
N ALA A 181 1.86 12.59 -7.20
CA ALA A 181 2.34 13.81 -7.84
C ALA A 181 3.75 13.63 -8.40
N MET A 182 4.69 13.21 -7.54
CA MET A 182 6.08 12.99 -7.94
C MET A 182 6.22 11.82 -8.92
N TYR A 183 5.43 10.76 -8.74
CA TYR A 183 5.44 9.60 -9.62
C TYR A 183 5.08 9.97 -11.06
N TRP A 184 3.93 10.62 -11.27
CA TRP A 184 3.47 10.96 -12.63
C TRP A 184 4.32 12.05 -13.28
N TYR A 185 4.80 13.02 -12.51
CA TYR A 185 5.74 14.03 -13.01
C TYR A 185 7.00 13.38 -13.59
N ASN A 186 7.67 12.54 -12.78
CA ASN A 186 8.89 11.87 -13.21
C ASN A 186 8.63 10.86 -14.32
N TYR A 187 7.51 10.13 -14.27
CA TYR A 187 7.14 9.16 -15.28
C TYR A 187 6.98 9.81 -16.65
N GLU A 188 6.19 10.88 -16.77
CA GLU A 188 6.00 11.58 -18.04
C GLU A 188 7.31 12.20 -18.55
N ARG A 189 8.16 12.71 -17.66
CA ARG A 189 9.49 13.24 -18.03
C ARG A 189 10.41 12.14 -18.58
N PHE A 190 10.53 11.02 -17.89
CA PHE A 190 11.36 9.89 -18.32
C PHE A 190 10.82 9.21 -19.57
N LYS A 191 9.49 9.07 -19.67
CA LYS A 191 8.82 8.55 -20.87
C LYS A 191 9.14 9.42 -22.08
N LYS A 192 8.91 10.74 -22.02
CA LYS A 192 9.22 11.68 -23.13
C LYS A 192 10.71 11.61 -23.51
N MET A 193 11.61 11.59 -22.53
CA MET A 193 13.06 11.50 -22.78
C MET A 193 13.45 10.19 -23.50
N MET A 194 12.92 9.04 -23.07
CA MET A 194 13.27 7.74 -23.64
C MET A 194 12.61 7.50 -25.01
N CYS A 195 11.35 7.91 -25.18
CA CYS A 195 10.67 7.87 -26.48
C CYS A 195 11.41 8.70 -27.53
N ASN A 196 11.83 9.93 -27.18
CA ASN A 196 12.58 10.79 -28.10
C ASN A 196 13.94 10.21 -28.49
N LYS A 197 14.62 9.50 -27.57
CA LYS A 197 15.91 8.85 -27.88
C LYS A 197 15.78 7.66 -28.83
N ILE A 198 14.67 6.93 -28.76
CA ILE A 198 14.43 5.72 -29.55
C ILE A 198 13.64 6.03 -30.84
N GLY A 199 13.09 7.24 -30.96
CA GLY A 199 12.22 7.62 -32.09
C GLY A 199 10.86 6.92 -32.04
N ALA A 200 10.43 6.42 -30.88
CA ALA A 200 9.18 5.69 -30.72
C ALA A 200 8.03 6.66 -30.43
N HIS A 201 6.96 6.57 -31.23
CA HIS A 201 5.75 7.39 -31.06
C HIS A 201 4.88 6.90 -29.88
N GLU A 202 5.00 5.62 -29.52
CA GLU A 202 4.34 5.01 -28.36
C GLU A 202 5.36 4.41 -27.38
N PRO A 203 5.07 4.43 -26.05
CA PRO A 203 5.94 3.82 -25.06
C PRO A 203 5.92 2.30 -25.17
N THR A 204 7.03 1.69 -25.58
CA THR A 204 7.23 0.23 -25.52
C THR A 204 7.17 -0.26 -24.07
N PHE A 205 6.81 -1.53 -23.84
CA PHE A 205 6.80 -2.17 -22.52
C PHE A 205 8.08 -1.89 -21.72
N PHE A 206 9.26 -1.99 -22.33
CA PHE A 206 10.54 -1.72 -21.66
C PHE A 206 10.72 -0.25 -21.26
N ILE A 207 10.26 0.69 -22.09
CA ILE A 207 10.30 2.13 -21.79
C ILE A 207 9.41 2.40 -20.58
N ALA A 208 8.16 1.90 -20.61
CA ALA A 208 7.23 2.04 -19.50
C ALA A 208 7.77 1.38 -18.22
N PHE A 209 8.36 0.18 -18.33
CA PHE A 209 8.90 -0.56 -17.19
C PHE A 209 10.06 0.19 -16.51
N THR A 210 11.05 0.64 -17.29
CA THR A 210 12.23 1.34 -16.76
C THR A 210 11.89 2.74 -16.24
N SER A 211 11.08 3.50 -16.99
CA SER A 211 10.60 4.82 -16.54
C SER A 211 9.74 4.71 -15.27
N GLY A 212 8.87 3.70 -15.18
CA GLY A 212 8.05 3.42 -14.00
C GLY A 212 8.85 3.00 -12.76
N ALA A 213 9.90 2.18 -12.95
CA ALA A 213 10.81 1.81 -11.87
C ALA A 213 11.58 3.03 -11.34
N ALA A 214 12.12 3.85 -12.24
CA ALA A 214 12.88 5.05 -11.90
C ALA A 214 12.00 6.10 -11.21
N SER A 215 10.84 6.40 -11.78
CA SER A 215 9.90 7.37 -11.21
C SER A 215 9.37 6.93 -9.84
N GLY A 216 9.01 5.64 -9.68
CA GLY A 216 8.58 5.05 -8.42
C GLY A 216 9.67 5.10 -7.35
N SER A 217 10.92 4.88 -7.73
CA SER A 217 12.07 4.95 -6.81
C SER A 217 12.30 6.37 -6.30
N ILE A 218 12.31 7.35 -7.20
CA ILE A 218 12.49 8.77 -6.83
C ILE A 218 11.33 9.24 -5.97
N ALA A 219 10.09 8.93 -6.37
CA ALA A 219 8.90 9.26 -5.61
C ALA A 219 8.94 8.63 -4.21
N ALA A 220 9.39 7.39 -4.09
CA ALA A 220 9.58 6.74 -2.79
C ALA A 220 10.60 7.51 -1.93
N VAL A 221 11.80 7.80 -2.42
CA VAL A 221 12.81 8.53 -1.63
C VAL A 221 12.27 9.87 -1.12
N ILE A 222 11.63 10.64 -1.99
CA ILE A 222 11.11 11.97 -1.64
C ILE A 222 9.99 11.90 -0.61
N THR A 223 9.14 10.88 -0.70
CA THR A 223 7.99 10.73 0.21
C THR A 223 8.28 9.91 1.47
N GLN A 224 9.51 9.43 1.63
CA GLN A 224 9.91 8.62 2.78
C GLN A 224 9.61 9.27 4.14
N PRO A 225 9.82 10.58 4.35
CA PRO A 225 9.48 11.21 5.63
C PRO A 225 7.98 11.09 5.97
N PHE A 226 7.09 11.20 4.98
CA PHE A 226 5.65 11.08 5.20
C PHE A 226 5.23 9.65 5.52
N ASP A 227 5.86 8.66 4.87
CA ASP A 227 5.68 7.24 5.20
C ASP A 227 6.08 6.96 6.66
N VAL A 228 7.24 7.46 7.09
CA VAL A 228 7.76 7.26 8.45
C VAL A 228 6.83 7.88 9.50
N VAL A 229 6.34 9.10 9.27
CA VAL A 229 5.41 9.75 10.21
C VAL A 229 4.09 8.97 10.31
N LYS A 230 3.55 8.48 9.19
CA LYS A 230 2.35 7.64 9.21
C LYS A 230 2.57 6.36 10.00
N THR A 231 3.69 5.65 9.75
CA THR A 231 3.98 4.41 10.47
C THR A 231 4.16 4.64 11.97
N HIS A 232 4.81 5.74 12.38
CA HIS A 232 4.95 6.09 13.80
C HIS A 232 3.61 6.39 14.46
N ARG A 233 2.74 7.18 13.79
CA ARG A 233 1.39 7.47 14.30
C ARG A 233 0.57 6.20 14.41
N GLN A 234 0.69 5.31 13.44
CA GLN A 234 0.03 4.02 13.47
C GLN A 234 0.56 3.20 14.65
N THR A 235 1.88 2.99 14.81
CA THR A 235 2.43 2.26 15.96
C THR A 235 2.00 2.84 17.32
N ALA A 236 2.01 4.17 17.48
CA ALA A 236 1.60 4.82 18.73
C ALA A 236 0.12 4.59 19.07
N LEU A 237 -0.77 4.59 18.07
CA LEU A 237 -2.18 4.24 18.27
C LEU A 237 -2.32 2.80 18.75
N TRP A 238 -1.50 1.88 18.24
CA TRP A 238 -1.56 0.47 18.58
C TRP A 238 -1.09 0.22 20.02
N GLU A 239 -0.04 0.92 20.45
CA GLU A 239 0.44 0.86 21.84
C GLU A 239 -0.62 1.39 22.81
N SER A 240 -1.27 2.52 22.49
CA SER A 240 -2.32 3.11 23.32
C SER A 240 -3.55 2.19 23.44
N GLU A 241 -4.00 1.57 22.34
CA GLU A 241 -5.12 0.62 22.37
C GLU A 241 -4.78 -0.68 23.10
N THR A 242 -3.55 -1.17 23.01
CA THR A 242 -3.14 -2.46 23.62
C THR A 242 -2.91 -2.34 25.13
N LEU A 243 -2.48 -1.16 25.60
CA LEU A 243 -2.15 -0.90 27.00
C LEU A 243 -3.27 -0.18 27.76
N GLU A 244 -4.42 0.07 27.13
CA GLU A 244 -5.56 0.83 27.69
C GLU A 244 -5.15 2.20 28.27
N ILE A 245 -4.07 2.79 27.76
CA ILE A 245 -3.58 4.10 28.21
C ILE A 245 -4.47 5.18 27.59
N PRO A 246 -4.96 6.16 28.38
CA PRO A 246 -5.75 7.28 27.86
C PRO A 246 -5.03 7.98 26.71
N GLN A 247 -5.74 8.16 25.59
CA GLN A 247 -5.21 8.81 24.40
C GLN A 247 -4.64 10.18 24.77
N ARG A 248 -3.31 10.33 24.73
CA ARG A 248 -2.65 11.62 24.90
C ARG A 248 -2.61 12.29 23.54
N ASP A 249 -3.52 13.24 23.34
CA ASP A 249 -3.71 14.20 22.24
C ASP A 249 -3.20 13.87 20.83
N SER A 250 -4.01 14.21 19.84
CA SER A 250 -3.66 14.24 18.42
C SER A 250 -2.44 15.15 18.16
N THR A 251 -1.23 14.64 18.41
CA THR A 251 0.00 15.36 18.11
C THR A 251 0.05 15.63 16.62
N SER A 252 0.14 16.90 16.24
CA SER A 252 0.29 17.34 14.86
C SER A 252 1.38 16.50 14.15
N THR A 253 1.15 16.16 12.88
CA THR A 253 2.13 15.47 12.01
C THR A 253 3.52 16.11 12.11
N TRP A 254 3.56 17.44 12.22
CA TRP A 254 4.80 18.21 12.37
C TRP A 254 5.48 17.99 13.73
N ALA A 255 4.72 17.83 14.80
CA ALA A 255 5.25 17.52 16.13
C ALA A 255 5.88 16.12 16.15
N VAL A 256 5.24 15.14 15.51
CA VAL A 256 5.79 13.78 15.36
C VAL A 256 7.09 13.81 14.54
N MET A 257 7.10 14.53 13.42
CA MET A 257 8.29 14.68 12.59
C MET A 257 9.45 15.32 13.35
N ARG A 258 9.20 16.41 14.09
CA ARG A 258 10.21 17.05 14.95
C ARG A 258 10.74 16.11 16.03
N LYS A 259 9.86 15.33 16.68
CA LYS A 259 10.25 14.35 17.71
C LYS A 259 11.16 13.25 17.15
N ILE A 260 10.90 12.79 15.93
CA ILE A 260 11.74 11.78 15.27
C ILE A 260 13.12 12.37 14.97
N VAL A 261 13.17 13.57 14.41
CA VAL A 261 14.44 14.26 14.09
C VAL A 261 15.25 14.55 15.35
N SER A 262 14.61 14.96 16.45
CA SER A 262 15.33 15.22 17.71
C SER A 262 15.87 13.95 18.37
N SER A 263 15.24 12.79 18.14
CA SER A 263 15.64 11.52 18.80
C SER A 263 16.64 10.71 17.98
N ASN A 264 16.44 10.61 16.66
CA ASN A 264 17.20 9.74 15.76
C ASN A 264 17.93 10.51 14.65
N GLY A 265 17.89 11.85 14.66
CA GLY A 265 18.41 12.68 13.58
C GLY A 265 17.61 12.56 12.28
N ILE A 266 18.14 13.16 11.21
CA ILE A 266 17.53 13.16 9.87
C ILE A 266 17.53 11.74 9.27
N THR A 267 18.49 10.90 9.63
CA THR A 267 18.56 9.49 9.23
C THR A 267 17.34 8.69 9.70
N GLY A 268 16.73 9.08 10.82
CA GLY A 268 15.46 8.50 11.30
C GLY A 268 14.30 8.66 10.31
N LEU A 269 14.25 9.77 9.55
CA LEU A 269 13.23 10.01 8.52
C LEU A 269 13.42 9.15 7.27
N PHE A 270 14.62 8.60 7.06
CA PHE A 270 14.93 7.73 5.92
C PHE A 270 15.11 6.26 6.31
N ALA A 271 14.84 5.92 7.57
CA ALA A 271 14.84 4.55 8.04
C ALA A 271 13.88 3.68 7.19
N GLY A 272 14.37 2.55 6.70
CA GLY A 272 13.57 1.62 5.88
C GLY A 272 13.43 1.96 4.39
N VAL A 273 14.19 2.94 3.87
CA VAL A 273 14.14 3.31 2.44
C VAL A 273 14.51 2.15 1.52
N ILE A 274 15.51 1.33 1.86
CA ILE A 274 15.95 0.18 1.05
C ILE A 274 14.81 -0.84 0.89
N PRO A 275 14.21 -1.39 1.97
CA PRO A 275 13.04 -2.27 1.85
C PRO A 275 11.89 -1.68 1.06
N ARG A 276 11.69 -0.36 1.15
CA ARG A 276 10.64 0.32 0.40
C ARG A 276 10.97 0.37 -1.10
N LEU A 277 12.19 0.71 -1.48
CA LEU A 277 12.64 0.71 -2.87
C LEU A 277 12.52 -0.66 -3.52
N CYS A 278 12.97 -1.72 -2.83
CA CYS A 278 12.84 -3.10 -3.30
C CYS A 278 11.39 -3.52 -3.55
N LYS A 279 10.42 -2.91 -2.85
CA LYS A 279 8.99 -3.17 -3.04
C LYS A 279 8.36 -2.27 -4.10
N VAL A 280 8.62 -0.96 -4.03
CA VAL A 280 7.94 0.05 -4.84
C VAL A 280 8.44 0.00 -6.28
N ALA A 281 9.75 -0.14 -6.51
CA ALA A 281 10.30 -0.08 -7.87
C ALA A 281 9.73 -1.21 -8.77
N PRO A 282 9.71 -2.50 -8.36
CA PRO A 282 9.10 -3.54 -9.18
C PRO A 282 7.59 -3.40 -9.30
N ALA A 283 6.91 -2.99 -8.22
CA ALA A 283 5.45 -2.81 -8.23
C ALA A 283 5.01 -1.72 -9.22
N CYS A 284 5.66 -0.55 -9.20
CA CYS A 284 5.41 0.55 -10.12
C CYS A 284 5.77 0.17 -11.56
N ALA A 285 6.91 -0.49 -11.77
CA ALA A 285 7.35 -0.93 -13.09
C ALA A 285 6.33 -1.86 -13.76
N ILE A 286 5.90 -2.91 -13.04
CA ILE A 286 4.92 -3.88 -13.52
C ILE A 286 3.56 -3.21 -13.74
N MET A 287 3.13 -2.35 -12.81
CA MET A 287 1.84 -1.68 -12.87
C MET A 287 1.72 -0.81 -14.13
N ILE A 288 2.70 0.06 -14.38
CA ILE A 288 2.62 0.98 -15.52
C ILE A 288 2.89 0.27 -16.84
N SER A 289 3.79 -0.70 -16.87
CA SER A 289 4.09 -1.44 -18.10
C SER A 289 2.89 -2.27 -18.55
N THR A 290 2.18 -2.90 -17.60
CA THR A 290 0.95 -3.65 -17.88
C THR A 290 -0.15 -2.71 -18.38
N TYR A 291 -0.26 -1.53 -17.78
CA TYR A 291 -1.28 -0.55 -18.14
C TYR A 291 -1.05 0.08 -19.52
N GLU A 292 0.17 0.53 -19.84
CA GLU A 292 0.49 1.08 -21.18
C GLU A 292 0.39 0.01 -22.27
N TYR A 293 0.89 -1.21 -21.99
CA TYR A 293 0.73 -2.34 -22.91
C TYR A 293 -0.74 -2.67 -23.14
N GLY A 294 -1.55 -2.68 -22.09
CA GLY A 294 -2.99 -2.88 -22.18
C GLY A 294 -3.66 -1.83 -23.06
N LYS A 295 -3.33 -0.54 -22.85
CA LYS A 295 -3.87 0.55 -23.67
C LYS A 295 -3.49 0.42 -25.15
N SER A 296 -2.22 0.14 -25.45
CA SER A 296 -1.77 -0.06 -26.83
C SER A 296 -2.43 -1.30 -27.47
N PHE A 297 -2.61 -2.39 -26.70
CA PHE A 297 -3.33 -3.57 -27.20
C PHE A 297 -4.79 -3.27 -27.55
N PHE A 298 -5.50 -2.54 -26.68
CA PHE A 298 -6.91 -2.18 -26.92
C PHE A 298 -7.07 -1.14 -28.03
N SER A 299 -6.15 -0.18 -28.18
CA SER A 299 -6.19 0.78 -29.30
C SER A 299 -6.03 0.06 -30.64
N HIS A 300 -5.04 -0.82 -30.77
CA HIS A 300 -4.83 -1.64 -31.97
C HIS A 300 -6.04 -2.55 -32.27
N LEU A 301 -6.69 -3.10 -31.23
CA LEU A 301 -7.91 -3.89 -31.42
C LEU A 301 -9.07 -3.03 -31.91
N SER A 302 -9.26 -1.83 -31.34
CA SER A 302 -10.30 -0.89 -31.75
C SER A 302 -10.12 -0.43 -33.20
N GLU A 303 -8.90 -0.15 -33.62
CA GLU A 303 -8.59 0.18 -35.01
C GLU A 303 -8.92 -0.98 -35.96
N LYS A 304 -8.53 -2.21 -35.59
CA LYS A 304 -8.87 -3.41 -36.38
C LYS A 304 -10.37 -3.67 -36.45
N LEU A 305 -11.14 -3.32 -35.41
CA LEU A 305 -12.59 -3.46 -35.40
C LEU A 305 -13.27 -2.39 -36.26
N ASN A 306 -12.80 -1.14 -36.23
CA ASN A 306 -13.29 -0.06 -37.09
C ASN A 306 -12.92 -0.23 -38.57
N GLN A 307 -11.91 -1.04 -38.88
CA GLN A 307 -11.49 -1.36 -40.25
C GLN A 307 -12.21 -2.59 -40.84
N ARG A 308 -13.07 -3.28 -40.07
CA ARG A 308 -13.92 -4.33 -40.62
C ARG A 308 -15.14 -3.68 -41.30
N PRO A 309 -15.38 -3.95 -42.60
CA PRO A 309 -16.48 -3.37 -43.35
C PRO A 309 -17.86 -3.84 -42.87
#